data_AF-A0A6J1SNM2-F1
#
_entry.id   AF-A0A6J1SNM2-F1
#
_cell.length_a   1.000
_cell.length_b   1.000
_cell.length_c   1.000
_cell.angle_alpha   90.00
_cell.angle_beta   90.00
_cell.angle_gamma   90.00
#
_symmetry.space_group_name_H-M   'P 1'
#
loop_
_entity.id
_entity.type
_entity.pdbx_description
1 polymer ?
#
loop_
_entity_poly.entity_id
_entity_poly.type
_entity_poly.pdbx_seq_one_letter_code
_entity_poly.pdbx_strand_id
1 'polypeptide(L)'
;MSKQERFCFCRLEAKGFMIMCDGCRIWFHGRCVKMSKKSSEAIEFWYCMWCNLYRDSAKSVIEEQEKIREDILKIKGELEHLKVAIKMNTGGLTSSTDSHASSDPSEQSLDQELIIVKKNLEKLKEENLVYQKNHADILTRVDSLKRELVSKQKELNSIEVNFKNYQEESLSSKRRYDSDILNLKTDIASKQEELDKVKLNFQNFQEEKQLLEKNLNEELDKAYREISSLNESNKELASSLAIKRRKLSKSKC
;
A
#
# COMPACT_ATOMS: atom_id res chain seq x y z
N MET A 1 -10.95 3.29 19.09
CA MET A 1 -9.79 2.42 18.78
C MET A 1 -8.91 3.17 17.80
N SER A 2 -7.66 3.43 18.19
CA SER A 2 -6.72 4.36 17.56
C SER A 2 -6.38 3.96 16.13
N LYS A 3 -6.33 4.96 15.25
CA LYS A 3 -5.94 4.88 13.85
C LYS A 3 -4.49 4.38 13.79
N GLN A 4 -4.26 3.11 13.44
CA GLN A 4 -2.89 2.59 13.29
C GLN A 4 -2.19 3.38 12.18
N GLU A 5 -1.24 4.23 12.58
CA GLU A 5 -0.32 4.90 11.67
C GLU A 5 0.49 3.83 10.93
N ARG A 6 0.32 3.77 9.60
CA ARG A 6 1.10 2.84 8.77
C ARG A 6 2.45 3.48 8.51
N PHE A 7 3.46 3.00 9.23
CA PHE A 7 4.82 3.49 9.09
C PHE A 7 5.48 2.93 7.82
N CYS A 8 5.60 1.61 7.67
CA CYS A 8 6.33 1.01 6.55
C CYS A 8 5.41 0.25 5.58
N PHE A 9 5.81 0.09 4.32
CA PHE A 9 5.03 -0.65 3.31
C PHE A 9 4.87 -2.15 3.64
N CYS A 10 5.76 -2.71 4.45
CA CYS A 10 5.64 -4.09 4.94
C CYS A 10 4.51 -4.27 5.98
N ARG A 11 3.92 -3.16 6.47
CA ARG A 11 2.83 -3.12 7.47
C ARG A 11 3.15 -3.82 8.79
N LEU A 12 4.43 -4.06 9.08
CA LEU A 12 4.90 -4.57 10.36
C LEU A 12 5.10 -3.42 11.36
N GLU A 13 5.14 -3.78 12.65
CA GLU A 13 5.38 -2.84 13.75
C GLU A 13 6.72 -2.10 13.63
N ALA A 14 6.81 -0.92 14.26
CA ALA A 14 8.02 -0.12 14.34
C ALA A 14 9.08 -0.80 15.24
N LYS A 15 9.83 -1.76 14.67
CA LYS A 15 10.89 -2.51 15.34
C LYS A 15 12.23 -2.31 14.65
N GLY A 16 13.27 -2.05 15.46
CA GLY A 16 14.64 -1.88 14.98
C GLY A 16 14.90 -0.52 14.32
N PHE A 17 15.94 -0.44 13.49
CA PHE A 17 16.32 0.79 12.79
C PHE A 17 15.27 1.18 11.74
N MET A 18 14.81 2.43 11.80
CA MET A 18 13.90 3.02 10.84
C MET A 18 14.44 4.37 10.36
N ILE A 19 14.06 4.73 9.13
CA ILE A 19 14.42 5.99 8.47
C ILE A 19 13.16 6.64 7.90
N MET A 20 13.02 7.95 8.08
CA MET A 20 11.91 8.72 7.53
C MET A 20 12.23 9.21 6.12
N CYS A 21 11.28 9.13 5.20
CA CYS A 21 11.39 9.78 3.90
C CYS A 21 11.18 11.30 4.03
N ASP A 22 12.10 12.10 3.49
CA ASP A 22 11.99 13.56 3.49
C ASP A 22 10.90 14.12 2.56
N GLY A 23 10.43 13.31 1.61
CA GLY A 23 9.34 13.66 0.69
C GLY A 23 7.97 13.45 1.32
N CYS A 24 7.65 12.19 1.66
CA CYS A 24 6.32 11.82 2.15
C CYS A 24 6.18 11.74 3.68
N ARG A 25 7.27 11.95 4.44
CA ARG A 25 7.30 11.88 5.92
C ARG A 25 6.87 10.52 6.51
N ILE A 26 6.89 9.46 5.70
CA ILE A 26 6.58 8.09 6.09
C ILE A 26 7.85 7.38 6.60
N TRP A 27 7.73 6.52 7.62
CA TRP A 27 8.83 5.83 8.30
C TRP A 27 9.05 4.40 7.82
N PHE A 28 10.22 4.10 7.26
CA PHE A 28 10.54 2.79 6.70
C PHE A 28 11.53 2.03 7.56
N HIS A 29 11.39 0.71 7.68
CA HIS A 29 12.47 -0.10 8.24
C HIS A 29 13.67 -0.05 7.32
N GLY A 30 14.87 0.17 7.88
CA GLY A 30 16.09 0.21 7.08
C GLY A 30 16.25 -1.05 6.22
N ARG A 31 15.92 -2.24 6.76
CA ARG A 31 15.94 -3.50 6.00
C ARG A 31 14.97 -3.50 4.81
N CYS A 32 13.78 -2.93 4.96
CA CYS A 32 12.79 -2.85 3.89
C CYS A 32 13.25 -1.96 2.72
N VAL A 33 14.08 -0.96 2.99
CA VAL A 33 14.60 -0.03 1.97
C VAL A 33 16.09 -0.18 1.70
N LYS A 34 16.68 -1.30 2.14
CA LYS A 34 18.12 -1.62 2.01
C LYS A 34 19.04 -0.50 2.54
N MET A 35 18.60 0.22 3.57
CA MET A 35 19.35 1.24 4.27
C MET A 35 19.85 0.72 5.62
N SER A 36 21.15 0.88 5.89
CA SER A 36 21.72 0.58 7.20
C SER A 36 21.82 1.86 8.04
N LYS A 37 21.84 1.73 9.37
CA LYS A 37 22.01 2.89 10.27
C LYS A 37 23.29 3.67 9.97
N LYS A 38 24.39 2.97 9.74
CA LYS A 38 25.68 3.58 9.38
C LYS A 38 25.61 4.34 8.05
N SER A 39 24.89 3.79 7.07
CA SER A 39 24.68 4.45 5.77
C SER A 39 23.80 5.69 5.90
N SER A 40 22.76 5.65 6.75
CA SER A 40 21.88 6.81 6.95
C SER A 40 22.57 7.98 7.66
N GLU A 41 23.56 7.71 8.51
CA GLU A 41 24.32 8.76 9.20
C GLU A 41 25.16 9.62 8.23
N ALA A 42 25.44 9.11 7.02
CA ALA A 42 26.19 9.81 5.98
C ALA A 42 25.29 10.58 4.97
N ILE A 43 23.96 10.55 5.15
CA ILE A 43 23.00 11.10 4.19
C ILE A 43 22.21 12.22 4.88
N GLU A 44 22.22 13.42 4.31
CA GLU A 44 21.48 14.57 4.82
C GLU A 44 19.97 14.49 4.52
N PHE A 45 19.63 14.01 3.31
CA PHE A 45 18.24 13.81 2.88
C PHE A 45 18.05 12.45 2.23
N TRP A 46 17.02 11.72 2.64
CA TRP A 46 16.69 10.42 2.08
C TRP A 46 15.25 10.38 1.57
N TYR A 47 15.08 9.89 0.34
CA TYR A 47 13.79 9.75 -0.31
C TYR A 47 13.48 8.29 -0.60
N CYS A 48 12.23 7.88 -0.36
CA CYS A 48 11.76 6.55 -0.73
C CYS A 48 11.65 6.40 -2.25
N MET A 49 11.58 5.15 -2.73
CA MET A 49 11.50 4.82 -4.15
C MET A 49 10.38 5.59 -4.88
N TRP A 50 9.20 5.72 -4.28
CA TRP A 50 8.09 6.46 -4.89
C TRP A 50 8.35 7.96 -5.00
N CYS A 51 8.95 8.57 -3.98
CA CYS A 51 9.31 9.99 -4.03
C CYS A 51 10.42 10.27 -5.05
N ASN A 52 11.39 9.36 -5.21
CA ASN A 52 12.40 9.47 -6.27
C ASN A 52 11.77 9.34 -7.65
N LEU A 53 10.94 8.32 -7.89
CA LEU A 53 10.23 8.16 -9.16
C LEU A 53 9.40 9.38 -9.52
N TYR A 54 8.66 9.94 -8.56
CA TYR A 54 7.87 11.16 -8.81
C TYR A 54 8.75 12.36 -9.16
N ARG A 55 9.89 12.54 -8.46
CA ARG A 55 10.84 13.62 -8.75
C ARG A 55 11.45 13.49 -10.15
N ASP A 56 11.85 12.29 -10.53
CA ASP A 56 12.45 12.03 -11.85
C ASP A 56 11.43 12.26 -12.96
N SER A 57 10.17 11.84 -12.74
CA SER A 57 9.05 12.10 -13.66
C SER A 57 8.71 13.58 -13.77
N ALA A 58 8.68 14.30 -12.65
CA ALA A 58 8.42 15.73 -12.65
C ALA A 58 9.54 16.50 -13.38
N LYS A 59 10.79 16.08 -13.20
CA LYS A 59 11.95 16.69 -13.84
C LYS A 59 11.88 16.56 -15.37
N SER A 60 11.58 15.37 -15.89
CA SER A 60 11.47 15.17 -17.35
C SER A 60 10.30 15.97 -17.95
N VAL A 61 9.18 16.10 -17.24
CA VAL A 61 8.04 16.92 -17.69
C VAL A 61 8.40 18.41 -17.72
N ILE A 62 9.12 18.91 -16.72
CA ILE A 62 9.54 20.32 -16.66
C ILE A 62 10.56 20.62 -17.77
N GLU A 63 11.52 19.73 -18.00
CA GLU A 63 12.52 19.87 -19.08
C GLU A 63 11.84 19.90 -20.47
N GLU A 64 10.86 19.02 -20.71
CA GLU A 64 10.09 19.02 -21.96
C GLU A 64 9.23 20.29 -22.09
N GLN A 65 8.62 20.77 -21.00
CA GLN A 65 7.82 22.00 -21.01
C GLN A 65 8.63 23.25 -21.34
N GLU A 66 9.85 23.39 -20.78
CA GLU A 66 10.71 24.53 -21.10
C GLU A 66 11.21 24.47 -22.54
N LYS A 67 11.50 23.28 -23.07
CA LYS A 67 11.85 23.11 -24.49
C LYS A 67 10.70 23.52 -25.41
N ILE A 68 9.47 23.07 -25.11
CA ILE A 68 8.25 23.48 -25.84
C ILE A 68 8.05 25.00 -25.76
N ARG A 69 8.34 25.61 -24.60
CA ARG A 69 8.21 27.05 -24.39
C ARG A 69 9.19 27.84 -25.27
N GLU A 70 10.45 27.41 -25.34
CA GLU A 70 11.46 28.00 -26.22
C GLU A 70 11.05 27.90 -27.70
N ASP A 71 10.57 26.73 -28.12
CA ASP A 71 10.08 26.50 -29.48
C ASP A 71 8.90 27.43 -29.83
N ILE A 72 7.95 27.62 -28.92
CA ILE A 72 6.82 28.55 -29.10
C ILE A 72 7.30 30.00 -29.24
N LEU A 73 8.28 30.43 -28.43
CA LEU A 73 8.83 31.79 -28.52
C LEU A 73 9.51 32.03 -29.87
N LYS A 74 10.25 31.04 -30.37
CA LYS A 74 10.91 31.11 -31.67
C LYS A 74 9.90 31.23 -32.82
N ILE A 75 8.89 30.37 -32.85
CA ILE A 75 7.81 30.39 -33.86
C ILE A 75 7.08 31.74 -33.83
N LYS A 76 6.82 32.28 -32.63
CA LYS A 76 6.16 33.58 -32.48
C LYS A 76 6.99 34.73 -33.07
N GLY A 77 8.31 34.70 -32.89
CA GLY A 77 9.22 35.66 -33.50
C GLY A 77 9.20 35.58 -35.03
N GLU A 78 9.33 34.37 -35.58
CA GLU A 78 9.27 34.12 -37.02
C GLU A 78 7.94 34.60 -37.63
N LEU A 79 6.82 34.35 -36.95
CA LEU A 79 5.50 34.81 -37.38
C LEU A 79 5.39 36.34 -37.41
N GLU A 80 5.99 37.04 -36.46
CA GLU A 80 5.94 38.50 -36.40
C GLU A 80 6.78 39.14 -37.51
N HIS A 81 7.95 38.56 -37.83
CA HIS A 81 8.73 38.95 -38.99
C HIS A 81 7.96 38.74 -40.30
N LEU A 82 7.25 37.61 -40.43
CA LEU A 82 6.44 37.32 -41.60
C LEU A 82 5.30 38.34 -41.78
N LYS A 83 4.62 38.71 -40.68
CA LYS A 83 3.55 39.73 -40.71
C LYS A 83 4.05 41.09 -41.16
N VAL A 84 5.21 41.53 -40.68
CA VAL A 84 5.82 42.80 -41.08
C VAL A 84 6.18 42.78 -42.57
N ALA A 85 6.78 41.68 -43.05
CA ALA A 85 7.11 41.50 -44.46
C ALA A 85 5.85 41.54 -45.37
N ILE A 86 4.75 40.91 -44.95
CA ILE A 86 3.48 40.93 -45.69
C ILE A 86 2.86 42.34 -45.69
N LYS A 87 2.96 43.07 -44.58
CA LYS A 87 2.42 44.44 -44.47
C LYS A 87 3.20 45.45 -45.33
N MET A 88 4.51 45.26 -45.50
CA MET A 88 5.33 46.10 -46.37
C MET A 88 5.04 45.87 -47.87
N ASN A 89 4.67 44.65 -48.26
CA ASN A 89 4.36 44.32 -49.67
C ASN A 89 2.95 44.70 -50.14
N THR A 90 2.02 45.04 -49.23
CA THR A 90 0.62 45.35 -49.56
C THR A 90 0.31 46.85 -49.61
N GLY A 91 1.24 47.72 -49.20
CA GLY A 91 1.03 49.17 -49.13
C GLY A 91 1.34 49.97 -50.42
N GLY A 92 1.73 49.32 -51.51
CA GLY A 92 2.35 49.99 -52.67
C GLY A 92 1.55 50.01 -53.98
N LEU A 93 0.22 49.96 -53.98
CA LEU A 93 -0.57 50.10 -55.22
C LEU A 93 -1.84 50.94 -55.03
N THR A 94 -1.72 52.27 -55.20
CA THR A 94 -2.85 53.14 -55.58
C THR A 94 -2.39 54.27 -56.49
N SER A 95 -2.98 54.33 -57.70
CA SER A 95 -3.02 55.43 -58.70
C SER A 95 -1.68 55.87 -59.33
N SER A 96 -1.54 56.09 -60.63
CA SER A 96 -2.39 56.90 -61.52
C SER A 96 -2.16 56.59 -63.01
N THR A 97 -3.08 57.12 -63.82
CA THR A 97 -3.20 57.03 -65.27
C THR A 97 -2.18 57.87 -66.06
N ASP A 98 -2.13 57.54 -67.36
CA ASP A 98 -1.85 58.37 -68.53
C ASP A 98 -0.45 58.37 -69.16
N SER A 99 -0.54 58.36 -70.49
CA SER A 99 0.42 58.07 -71.55
C SER A 99 1.43 59.15 -71.86
N HIS A 100 2.66 58.77 -72.24
CA HIS A 100 3.22 59.01 -73.58
C HIS A 100 4.66 58.49 -73.72
N ALA A 101 4.98 58.04 -74.94
CA ALA A 101 6.24 57.41 -75.33
C ALA A 101 7.42 58.37 -75.37
N SER A 102 8.57 57.93 -74.85
CA SER A 102 9.90 58.39 -75.26
C SER A 102 10.90 57.27 -74.97
N SER A 103 11.76 56.98 -75.93
CA SER A 103 12.80 55.95 -75.86
C SER A 103 13.91 56.41 -74.91
N ASP A 104 14.11 55.72 -73.78
CA ASP A 104 15.10 56.07 -72.74
C ASP A 104 15.64 54.79 -72.04
N PRO A 105 16.90 54.76 -71.53
CA PRO A 105 17.60 53.57 -70.99
C PRO A 105 16.98 52.92 -69.74
N SER A 106 15.81 53.36 -69.28
CA SER A 106 15.10 52.89 -68.09
C SER A 106 14.34 51.57 -68.29
N GLU A 107 14.05 51.19 -69.53
CA GLU A 107 13.26 49.99 -69.86
C GLU A 107 14.05 48.69 -69.59
N GLN A 108 15.39 48.73 -69.73
CA GLN A 108 16.28 47.62 -69.37
C GLN A 108 16.38 47.39 -67.85
N SER A 109 16.12 48.42 -67.03
CA SER A 109 16.15 48.33 -65.57
C SER A 109 14.87 47.68 -65.00
N LEU A 110 13.72 48.02 -65.58
CA LEU A 110 12.43 47.42 -65.22
C LEU A 110 12.33 45.95 -65.62
N ASP A 111 12.90 45.57 -66.77
CA ASP A 111 12.99 44.16 -67.18
C ASP A 111 13.87 43.34 -66.23
N GLN A 112 14.97 43.90 -65.71
CA GLN A 112 15.82 43.25 -64.71
C GLN A 112 15.10 43.08 -63.36
N GLU A 113 14.38 44.10 -62.89
CA GLU A 113 13.57 44.01 -61.68
C GLU A 113 12.44 42.98 -61.82
N LEU A 114 11.78 42.93 -62.98
CA LEU A 114 10.73 41.94 -63.27
C LEU A 114 11.28 40.51 -63.26
N ILE A 115 12.49 40.28 -63.78
CA ILE A 115 13.16 38.96 -63.72
C ILE A 115 13.44 38.56 -62.27
N ILE A 116 13.92 39.49 -61.43
CA ILE A 116 14.20 39.22 -60.01
C ILE A 116 12.90 38.88 -59.27
N VAL A 117 11.83 39.64 -59.49
CA VAL A 117 10.51 39.38 -58.86
C VAL A 117 9.96 38.02 -59.28
N LYS A 118 10.04 37.66 -60.57
CA LYS A 118 9.63 36.32 -61.05
C LYS A 118 10.43 35.21 -60.39
N LYS A 119 11.74 35.38 -60.24
CA LYS A 119 12.61 34.40 -59.58
C LYS A 119 12.28 34.22 -58.10
N ASN A 120 11.99 35.32 -57.40
CA ASN A 120 11.54 35.30 -56.01
C ASN A 120 10.15 34.67 -55.87
N LEU A 121 9.24 34.93 -56.82
CA LEU A 121 7.91 34.34 -56.85
C LEU A 121 7.98 32.82 -57.02
N GLU A 122 8.83 32.31 -57.91
CA GLU A 122 9.03 30.87 -58.07
C GLU A 122 9.62 30.23 -56.81
N LYS A 123 10.62 30.87 -56.18
CA LYS A 123 11.16 30.39 -54.90
C LYS A 123 10.09 30.34 -53.79
N LEU A 124 9.25 31.37 -53.70
CA LEU A 124 8.13 31.39 -52.74
C LEU A 124 7.08 30.31 -53.02
N LYS A 125 6.83 29.97 -54.29
CA LYS A 125 5.94 28.86 -54.66
C LYS A 125 6.52 27.52 -54.24
N GLU A 126 7.82 27.31 -54.44
CA GLU A 126 8.52 26.09 -54.00
C GLU A 126 8.46 25.94 -52.47
N GLU A 127 8.75 27.01 -51.73
CA GLU A 127 8.65 27.03 -50.27
C GLU A 127 7.22 26.74 -49.79
N ASN A 128 6.20 27.34 -50.42
CA ASN A 128 4.79 27.10 -50.09
C ASN A 128 4.39 25.63 -50.33
N LEU A 129 4.86 25.01 -51.41
CA LEU A 129 4.61 23.59 -51.69
C LEU A 129 5.20 22.69 -50.58
N VAL A 130 6.39 23.02 -50.08
CA VAL A 130 7.00 22.30 -48.95
C VAL A 130 6.17 22.49 -47.68
N TYR A 131 5.70 23.70 -47.39
CA TYR A 131 4.82 23.94 -46.24
C TYR A 131 3.51 23.16 -46.32
N GLN A 132 2.89 23.09 -47.50
CA GLN A 132 1.66 22.32 -47.71
C GLN A 132 1.87 20.82 -47.47
N LYS A 133 3.01 20.28 -47.93
CA LYS A 133 3.36 18.87 -47.70
C LYS A 133 3.57 18.59 -46.21
N ASN A 134 4.36 19.43 -45.53
CA ASN A 134 4.60 19.28 -44.09
C ASN A 134 3.30 19.38 -43.28
N HIS A 135 2.39 20.29 -43.66
CA HIS A 135 1.09 20.40 -43.03
C HIS A 135 0.26 19.12 -43.18
N ALA A 136 0.24 18.51 -44.36
CA ALA A 136 -0.46 17.23 -44.58
C ALA A 136 0.13 16.08 -43.74
N ASP A 137 1.46 16.03 -43.60
CA ASP A 137 2.14 15.04 -42.76
C ASP A 137 1.79 15.25 -41.27
N ILE A 138 1.77 16.51 -40.80
CA ILE A 138 1.36 16.86 -39.44
C ILE A 138 -0.08 16.43 -39.18
N LEU A 139 -1.01 16.73 -40.10
CA LEU A 139 -2.42 16.34 -39.96
C LEU A 139 -2.56 14.81 -39.83
N THR A 140 -1.85 14.07 -40.66
CA THR A 140 -1.84 12.59 -40.60
C THR A 140 -1.32 12.09 -39.25
N ARG A 141 -0.26 12.72 -38.71
CA ARG A 141 0.27 12.37 -37.39
C ARG A 141 -0.70 12.70 -36.27
N VAL A 142 -1.36 13.86 -36.32
CA VAL A 142 -2.39 14.27 -35.36
C VAL A 142 -3.54 13.26 -35.34
N ASP A 143 -4.01 12.81 -36.51
CA ASP A 143 -5.10 11.83 -36.57
C ASP A 143 -4.69 10.45 -36.05
N SER A 144 -3.44 10.05 -36.27
CA SER A 144 -2.88 8.85 -35.63
C SER A 144 -2.88 8.97 -34.11
N LEU A 145 -2.40 10.10 -33.57
CA LEU A 145 -2.34 10.33 -32.13
C LEU A 145 -3.74 10.39 -31.50
N LYS A 146 -4.73 10.98 -32.19
CA LYS A 146 -6.13 10.95 -31.74
C LYS A 146 -6.68 9.54 -31.63
N ARG A 147 -6.40 8.67 -32.62
CA ARG A 147 -6.82 7.25 -32.57
C ARG A 147 -6.18 6.52 -31.38
N GLU A 148 -4.88 6.75 -31.17
CA GLU A 148 -4.15 6.17 -30.05
C GLU A 148 -4.71 6.65 -28.70
N LEU A 149 -4.98 7.95 -28.57
CA LEU A 149 -5.60 8.54 -27.38
C LEU A 149 -6.95 7.89 -27.05
N VAL A 150 -7.82 7.72 -28.06
CA VAL A 150 -9.11 7.04 -27.89
C VAL A 150 -8.93 5.59 -27.46
N SER A 151 -7.94 4.87 -28.02
CA SER A 151 -7.62 3.50 -27.60
C SER A 151 -7.18 3.47 -26.12
N LYS A 152 -6.29 4.36 -25.73
CA LYS A 152 -5.82 4.47 -24.34
C LYS A 152 -6.92 4.85 -23.37
N GLN A 153 -7.86 5.70 -23.77
CA GLN A 153 -9.02 6.01 -22.95
C GLN A 153 -9.90 4.78 -22.70
N LYS A 154 -10.08 3.90 -23.70
CA LYS A 154 -10.82 2.64 -23.53
C LYS A 154 -10.12 1.67 -22.58
N GLU A 155 -8.80 1.53 -22.72
CA GLU A 155 -7.97 0.74 -21.80
C GLU A 155 -8.12 1.26 -20.36
N LEU A 156 -8.00 2.59 -20.17
CA LEU A 156 -8.15 3.23 -18.86
C LEU A 156 -9.51 2.94 -18.23
N ASN A 157 -10.60 3.14 -18.99
CA ASN A 157 -11.96 2.89 -18.51
C ASN A 157 -12.15 1.42 -18.11
N SER A 158 -11.57 0.48 -18.85
CA SER A 158 -11.62 -0.95 -18.50
C SER A 158 -10.87 -1.23 -17.19
N ILE A 159 -9.69 -0.64 -17.01
CA ILE A 159 -8.91 -0.76 -15.77
C ILE A 159 -9.68 -0.18 -14.59
N GLU A 160 -10.36 0.96 -14.76
CA GLU A 160 -11.17 1.58 -13.71
C GLU A 160 -12.33 0.68 -13.25
N VAL A 161 -13.04 0.04 -14.19
CA VAL A 161 -14.10 -0.92 -13.87
C VAL A 161 -13.54 -2.12 -13.12
N ASN A 162 -12.45 -2.70 -13.61
CA ASN A 162 -11.80 -3.84 -12.95
C ASN A 162 -11.35 -3.49 -11.53
N PHE A 163 -10.77 -2.30 -11.34
CA PHE A 163 -10.35 -1.82 -10.03
C PHE A 163 -11.52 -1.70 -9.04
N LYS A 164 -12.66 -1.16 -9.50
CA LYS A 164 -13.89 -1.10 -8.68
C LYS A 164 -14.39 -2.49 -8.30
N ASN A 165 -14.42 -3.43 -9.24
CA ASN A 165 -14.83 -4.81 -8.97
C ASN A 165 -13.91 -5.48 -7.94
N TYR A 166 -12.60 -5.36 -8.09
CA TYR A 166 -11.63 -5.88 -7.11
C TYR A 166 -11.81 -5.26 -5.72
N GLN A 167 -12.12 -3.95 -5.66
CA GLN A 167 -12.40 -3.28 -4.40
C GLN A 167 -13.65 -3.83 -3.72
N GLU A 168 -14.72 -4.08 -4.48
CA GLU A 168 -15.97 -4.66 -3.98
C GLU A 168 -15.80 -6.11 -3.51
N GLU A 169 -15.08 -6.94 -4.27
CA GLU A 169 -14.74 -8.31 -3.91
C GLU A 169 -13.87 -8.39 -2.65
N SER A 170 -12.92 -7.46 -2.51
CA SER A 170 -12.09 -7.36 -1.30
C SER A 170 -12.93 -6.98 -0.09
N LEU A 171 -13.85 -6.02 -0.23
CA LEU A 171 -14.76 -5.59 0.84
C LEU A 171 -15.77 -6.69 1.21
N SER A 172 -16.30 -7.44 0.25
CA SER A 172 -17.21 -8.56 0.52
C SER A 172 -16.49 -9.70 1.25
N SER A 173 -15.26 -10.02 0.85
CA SER A 173 -14.43 -11.03 1.51
C SER A 173 -14.06 -10.61 2.93
N LYS A 174 -13.70 -9.34 3.14
CA LYS A 174 -13.48 -8.79 4.48
C LYS A 174 -14.72 -8.94 5.37
N ARG A 175 -15.91 -8.60 4.86
CA ARG A 175 -17.18 -8.76 5.61
C ARG A 175 -17.45 -10.21 6.01
N ARG A 176 -17.14 -11.18 5.14
CA ARG A 176 -17.25 -12.61 5.48
C ARG A 176 -16.31 -12.99 6.62
N TYR A 177 -15.03 -12.64 6.53
CA TYR A 177 -14.07 -12.92 7.59
C TYR A 177 -14.43 -12.24 8.92
N ASP A 178 -14.91 -11.00 8.89
CA ASP A 178 -15.36 -10.29 10.09
C ASP A 178 -16.54 -11.03 10.75
N SER A 179 -17.47 -11.56 9.95
CA SER A 179 -18.59 -12.39 10.43
C SER A 179 -18.12 -13.71 11.03
N ASP A 180 -17.21 -14.42 10.35
CA ASP A 180 -16.68 -15.70 10.84
C ASP A 180 -15.92 -15.52 12.15
N ILE A 181 -15.13 -14.45 12.28
CA ILE A 181 -14.43 -14.09 13.52
C ILE A 181 -15.43 -13.82 14.65
N LEU A 182 -16.55 -13.16 14.37
CA LEU A 182 -17.58 -12.88 15.37
C LEU A 182 -18.24 -14.18 15.87
N ASN A 183 -18.55 -15.09 14.95
CA ASN A 183 -19.13 -16.40 15.27
C ASN A 183 -18.15 -17.23 16.12
N LEU A 184 -16.89 -17.33 15.68
CA LEU A 184 -15.85 -18.04 16.43
C LEU A 184 -15.62 -17.46 17.83
N LYS A 185 -15.66 -16.14 17.99
CA LYS A 185 -15.57 -15.50 19.32
C LYS A 185 -16.74 -15.89 20.22
N THR A 186 -17.94 -15.99 19.65
CA THR A 186 -19.15 -16.39 20.39
C THR A 186 -19.04 -17.85 20.82
N ASP A 187 -18.60 -18.74 19.93
CA ASP A 187 -18.38 -20.15 20.24
C ASP A 187 -17.30 -20.35 21.31
N ILE A 188 -16.18 -19.62 21.20
CA ILE A 188 -15.12 -19.65 22.21
C ILE A 188 -15.65 -19.21 23.57
N ALA A 189 -16.45 -18.15 23.64
CA ALA A 189 -17.04 -17.68 24.89
C ALA A 189 -17.97 -18.74 25.52
N SER A 190 -18.82 -19.38 24.70
CA SER A 190 -19.69 -20.47 25.16
C SER A 190 -18.87 -21.67 25.67
N LYS A 191 -17.81 -22.06 24.96
CA LYS A 191 -16.92 -23.15 25.41
C LYS A 191 -16.12 -22.81 26.65
N GLN A 192 -15.77 -21.54 26.84
CA GLN A 192 -15.14 -21.09 28.08
C GLN A 192 -16.10 -21.24 29.27
N GLU A 193 -17.38 -20.91 29.09
CA GLU A 193 -18.40 -21.08 30.13
C GLU A 193 -18.62 -22.58 30.48
N GLU A 194 -18.70 -23.45 29.48
CA GLU A 194 -18.77 -24.90 29.70
C GLU A 194 -17.54 -25.42 30.46
N LEU A 195 -16.34 -24.98 30.07
CA LEU A 195 -15.09 -25.37 30.72
C LEU A 195 -15.05 -24.94 32.19
N ASP A 196 -15.52 -23.73 32.50
CA ASP A 196 -15.53 -23.22 33.87
C ASP A 196 -16.52 -23.98 34.75
N LYS A 197 -17.68 -24.40 34.21
CA LYS A 197 -18.60 -25.31 34.90
C LYS A 197 -17.97 -26.67 35.19
N VAL A 198 -17.25 -27.25 34.22
CA VAL A 198 -16.57 -28.54 34.40
C VAL A 198 -15.46 -28.43 35.45
N LYS A 199 -14.68 -27.35 35.45
CA LYS A 199 -13.65 -27.09 36.47
C LYS A 199 -14.25 -27.00 37.87
N LEU A 200 -15.35 -26.27 38.03
CA LEU A 200 -16.04 -26.16 39.32
C LEU A 200 -16.54 -27.52 39.81
N ASN A 201 -17.17 -28.30 38.93
CA ASN A 201 -17.63 -29.65 39.28
C ASN A 201 -16.47 -30.56 39.70
N PHE A 202 -15.33 -30.48 39.01
CA PHE A 202 -14.15 -31.26 39.36
C PHE A 202 -13.56 -30.85 40.72
N GLN A 203 -13.52 -29.54 41.02
CA GLN A 203 -13.10 -29.06 42.34
C GLN A 203 -14.01 -29.59 43.45
N ASN A 204 -15.33 -29.50 43.28
CA ASN A 204 -16.29 -30.02 44.24
C ASN A 204 -16.09 -31.53 44.47
N PHE A 205 -15.87 -32.30 43.40
CA PHE A 205 -15.60 -33.74 43.50
C PHE A 205 -14.29 -34.03 44.24
N GLN A 206 -13.24 -33.21 44.04
CA GLN A 206 -12.00 -33.35 44.78
C GLN A 206 -12.19 -33.06 46.28
N GLU A 207 -12.95 -32.04 46.63
CA GLU A 207 -13.26 -31.72 48.04
C GLU A 207 -14.07 -32.83 48.71
N GLU A 208 -15.09 -33.36 48.01
CA GLU A 208 -15.89 -34.48 48.50
C GLU A 208 -15.03 -35.74 48.72
N LYS A 209 -14.14 -36.04 47.78
CA LYS A 209 -13.17 -37.14 47.91
C LYS A 209 -12.28 -36.96 49.14
N GLN A 210 -11.72 -35.77 49.35
CA GLN A 210 -10.86 -35.49 50.50
C GLN A 210 -11.62 -35.64 51.83
N LEU A 211 -12.88 -35.20 51.87
CA LEU A 211 -13.73 -35.37 53.04
C LEU A 211 -14.01 -36.85 53.34
N LEU A 212 -14.32 -37.64 52.31
CA LEU A 212 -14.53 -39.09 52.43
C LEU A 212 -13.26 -39.81 52.91
N GLU A 213 -12.09 -39.48 52.36
CA GLU A 213 -10.81 -40.05 52.80
C GLU A 213 -10.53 -39.72 54.27
N LYS A 214 -10.79 -38.49 54.70
CA LYS A 214 -10.66 -38.08 56.11
C LYS A 214 -11.60 -38.87 57.02
N ASN A 215 -12.88 -38.94 56.66
CA ASN A 215 -13.87 -39.67 57.46
C ASN A 215 -13.52 -41.17 57.58
N LEU A 216 -13.07 -41.79 56.48
CA LEU A 216 -12.65 -43.18 56.49
C LEU A 216 -11.45 -43.42 57.42
N ASN A 217 -10.45 -42.53 57.39
CA ASN A 217 -9.29 -42.61 58.29
C ASN A 217 -9.70 -42.45 59.76
N GLU A 218 -10.63 -41.54 60.08
CA GLU A 218 -11.14 -41.36 61.44
C GLU A 218 -11.87 -42.60 61.96
N GLU A 219 -12.70 -43.24 61.13
CA GLU A 219 -13.39 -44.50 61.48
C GLU A 219 -12.40 -45.65 61.64
N LEU A 220 -11.38 -45.73 60.78
CA LEU A 220 -10.33 -46.73 60.89
C LEU A 220 -9.54 -46.57 62.20
N ASP A 221 -9.19 -45.35 62.58
CA ASP A 221 -8.52 -45.04 63.86
C ASP A 221 -9.37 -45.38 65.08
N LYS A 222 -10.70 -45.22 65.00
CA LYS A 222 -11.62 -45.66 66.07
C LYS A 222 -11.60 -47.18 66.20
N ALA A 223 -11.74 -47.90 65.10
CA ALA A 223 -11.73 -49.36 65.08
C ALA A 223 -10.40 -49.92 65.62
N TYR A 224 -9.25 -49.34 65.23
CA TYR A 224 -7.95 -49.74 65.77
C TYR A 224 -7.84 -49.52 67.28
N ARG A 225 -8.35 -48.40 67.80
CA ARG A 225 -8.37 -48.12 69.25
C ARG A 225 -9.24 -49.14 70.00
N GLU A 226 -10.41 -49.47 69.47
CA GLU A 226 -11.29 -50.49 70.04
C GLU A 226 -10.64 -51.87 70.07
N ILE A 227 -10.05 -52.31 68.96
CA ILE A 227 -9.32 -53.59 68.88
C ILE A 227 -8.18 -53.62 69.91
N SER A 228 -7.41 -52.53 70.02
CA SER A 228 -6.32 -52.43 70.99
C SER A 228 -6.83 -52.55 72.43
N SER A 229 -7.93 -51.87 72.76
CA SER A 229 -8.56 -51.97 74.09
C SER A 229 -9.05 -53.38 74.39
N LEU A 230 -9.72 -54.03 73.43
CA LEU A 230 -10.21 -55.41 73.59
C LEU A 230 -9.06 -56.40 73.77
N ASN A 231 -7.96 -56.23 73.02
CA ASN A 231 -6.77 -57.07 73.16
C ASN A 231 -6.15 -56.95 74.55
N GLU A 232 -6.09 -55.75 75.12
CA GLU A 232 -5.54 -55.54 76.46
C GLU A 232 -6.45 -56.16 77.54
N SER A 233 -7.77 -55.93 77.46
CA SER A 233 -8.76 -56.60 78.32
C SER A 233 -8.65 -58.13 78.25
N ASN A 234 -8.45 -58.69 77.05
CA ASN A 234 -8.27 -60.12 76.86
C ASN A 234 -6.98 -60.66 77.53
N LYS A 235 -5.87 -59.92 77.47
CA LYS A 235 -4.62 -60.29 78.17
C LYS A 235 -4.82 -60.30 79.69
N GLU A 236 -5.52 -59.30 80.23
CA GLU A 236 -5.84 -59.23 81.67
C GLU A 236 -6.70 -60.42 82.11
N LEU A 237 -7.71 -60.76 81.30
CA LEU A 237 -8.58 -61.91 81.53
C LEU A 237 -7.79 -63.23 81.50
N ALA A 238 -6.93 -63.40 80.48
CA ALA A 238 -6.07 -64.58 80.35
C ALA A 238 -5.11 -64.73 81.54
N SER A 239 -4.52 -63.63 81.98
CA SER A 239 -3.67 -63.59 83.18
C SER A 239 -4.43 -63.99 84.44
N SER A 240 -5.64 -63.46 84.62
CA SER A 240 -6.53 -63.80 85.73
C SER A 240 -6.94 -65.28 85.74
N LEU A 241 -7.26 -65.84 84.57
CA LEU A 241 -7.58 -67.26 84.41
C LEU A 241 -6.37 -68.15 84.72
N ALA A 242 -5.16 -67.75 84.30
CA ALA A 242 -3.93 -68.47 84.61
C ALA A 242 -3.65 -68.50 86.13
N ILE A 243 -3.87 -67.38 86.83
CA ILE A 243 -3.77 -67.31 88.30
C ILE A 243 -4.79 -68.26 88.95
N LYS A 244 -6.05 -68.23 88.49
CA LYS A 244 -7.13 -69.09 89.02
C LYS A 244 -6.80 -70.58 88.83
N ARG A 245 -6.26 -70.96 87.66
CA ARG A 245 -5.79 -72.33 87.39
C ARG A 245 -4.66 -72.77 88.34
N ARG A 246 -3.65 -71.91 88.58
CA ARG A 246 -2.57 -72.21 89.54
C ARG A 246 -3.06 -72.38 90.99
N LYS A 247 -4.06 -71.61 91.41
CA LYS A 247 -4.68 -71.78 92.74
C LYS A 247 -5.40 -73.12 92.86
N LEU A 248 -6.14 -73.52 91.83
CA LEU A 248 -6.85 -74.80 91.76
C LEU A 248 -5.91 -76.01 91.69
N SER A 249 -4.73 -75.88 91.06
CA SER A 249 -3.75 -76.97 91.02
C SER A 249 -3.04 -77.17 92.37
N LYS A 250 -2.82 -76.09 93.14
CA LYS A 250 -2.23 -76.15 94.49
C LYS A 250 -3.19 -76.70 95.55
N SER A 251 -4.50 -76.63 95.34
CA SER A 251 -5.51 -77.15 96.30
C SER A 251 -5.83 -78.64 96.11
N LYS A 252 -5.22 -79.31 95.12
CA LYS A 252 -5.42 -80.74 94.82
C LYS A 252 -4.21 -81.62 95.17
N CYS A 253 -3.17 -81.04 95.78
CA CYS A 253 -1.97 -81.73 96.21
C CYS A 253 -1.88 -81.77 97.73
#